data_AF-A0A7V8ZPL0-F1
#
_entry.id   AF-A0A7V8ZPL0-F1
#
_cell.length_a   1.000
_cell.length_b   1.000
_cell.length_c   1.000
_cell.angle_alpha   90.00
_cell.angle_beta   90.00
_cell.angle_gamma   90.00
#
_symmetry.space_group_name_H-M   'P 1'
#
loop_
_entity.id
_entity.type
_entity.pdbx_description
1 polymer ?
#
loop_
_entity_poly.entity_id
_entity_poly.type
_entity_poly.pdbx_seq_one_letter_code
_entity_poly.pdbx_strand_id
1 'polypeptide(L)' 'MASVPTTLETSAGLKERVASIEEGTGKTAHAFMLEAIEQQTRNAEKRKQFIADGQASHLLRTLGVCRALPLLRNA' A
#
# COMPACT_ATOMS: atom_id res chain seq x y z
N MET A 1 -14.91 9.71 14.69
CA MET A 1 -14.85 8.47 13.90
C MET A 1 -15.17 7.31 14.83
N ALA A 2 -16.01 6.36 14.42
CA ALA A 2 -16.30 5.19 15.24
C ALA A 2 -15.09 4.25 15.26
N SER A 3 -14.64 3.79 16.43
CA SER A 3 -13.57 2.79 16.56
C SER A 3 -14.20 1.43 16.81
N VAL A 4 -13.78 0.41 16.03
CA VAL A 4 -14.20 -0.97 16.23
C VAL A 4 -13.05 -1.74 16.87
N PRO A 5 -13.20 -2.28 18.10
CA PRO A 5 -12.14 -3.03 18.76
C PRO A 5 -11.91 -4.34 18.01
N THR A 6 -10.65 -4.70 17.81
CA THR A 6 -10.25 -5.97 17.21
C THR A 6 -9.14 -6.59 18.04
N THR A 7 -9.27 -7.87 18.38
CA THR A 7 -8.21 -8.62 19.07
C THR A 7 -7.24 -9.18 18.03
N LEU A 8 -5.95 -8.88 18.19
CA LEU A 8 -4.88 -9.33 17.31
C LEU A 8 -3.89 -10.19 18.10
N GLU A 9 -3.73 -11.44 17.70
CA GLU A 9 -2.68 -12.31 18.23
C GLU A 9 -1.32 -11.85 17.72
N THR A 10 -0.38 -11.61 18.64
CA THR A 10 0.97 -11.16 18.32
C THR A 10 1.98 -12.07 19.01
N SER A 11 3.16 -12.25 18.40
CA SER A 11 4.22 -13.03 19.05
C SER A 11 4.79 -12.27 20.25
N ALA A 12 5.16 -13.01 21.30
CA ALA A 12 5.75 -12.44 22.50
C ALA A 12 6.97 -11.56 22.19
N GLY A 13 7.85 -12.03 21.30
CA GLY A 13 9.04 -11.28 20.90
C GLY A 13 8.73 -9.99 20.12
N LEU A 14 7.61 -9.91 19.39
CA LEU A 14 7.20 -8.65 18.76
C LEU A 14 6.73 -7.65 19.81
N LYS A 15 5.96 -8.12 20.79
CA LYS A 15 5.47 -7.28 21.89
C LYS A 15 6.61 -6.67 22.71
N GLU A 16 7.65 -7.46 23.02
CA GLU A 16 8.85 -6.97 23.71
C GLU A 16 9.60 -5.90 22.90
N ARG A 17 9.76 -6.11 21.59
CA ARG A 17 10.40 -5.13 20.71
C ARG A 17 9.62 -3.82 20.64
N VAL A 18 8.30 -3.88 20.59
CA VAL A 18 7.45 -2.68 20.64
C VAL A 18 7.62 -1.95 21.96
N ALA A 19 7.58 -2.67 23.09
CA ALA A 19 7.78 -2.10 24.42
C ALA A 19 9.11 -1.34 24.56
N SER A 20 10.20 -1.89 24.00
CA SER A 20 11.51 -1.23 24.02
C SER A 20 11.57 0.10 23.25
N ILE A 21 10.69 0.29 22.25
CA ILE A 21 10.62 1.53 21.47
C ILE A 21 9.85 2.61 22.23
N GLU A 22 8.93 2.23 23.11
CA GLU A 22 8.12 3.18 23.91
C GLU A 22 8.97 3.99 24.87
N GLU A 23 9.97 3.35 25.50
CA GLU A 23 10.87 3.97 26.49
C GLU A 23 11.59 5.22 25.98
N GLY A 24 11.73 5.38 24.66
CA GLY A 24 12.39 6.54 24.03
C GLY A 24 11.49 7.48 23.22
N THR A 25 10.22 7.13 22.97
CA THR A 25 9.37 7.84 22.00
C THR A 25 8.17 8.56 22.61
N GLY A 26 7.85 8.27 23.87
CA GLY A 26 6.67 8.85 24.56
C GLY A 26 5.33 8.36 24.00
N LYS A 27 5.34 7.37 23.10
CA LYS A 27 4.15 6.72 22.56
C LYS A 27 3.87 5.46 23.36
N THR A 28 2.59 5.13 23.54
CA THR A 28 2.19 3.84 24.11
C THR A 28 2.29 2.73 23.07
N ALA A 29 2.42 1.49 23.53
CA ALA A 29 2.43 0.28 22.69
C ALA A 29 1.29 0.28 21.67
N HIS A 30 0.10 0.60 22.18
CA HIS A 30 -1.13 0.60 21.41
C HIS A 30 -1.10 1.67 20.32
N ALA A 31 -0.69 2.90 20.65
CA ALA A 31 -0.58 3.98 19.67
C ALA A 31 0.45 3.62 18.59
N PHE A 32 1.61 3.08 18.98
CA PHE A 32 2.63 2.63 18.04
C PHE A 32 2.11 1.53 17.10
N MET A 33 1.40 0.53 17.63
CA MET A 33 0.83 -0.56 16.84
C MET A 33 -0.22 -0.05 15.84
N LEU A 34 -1.10 0.86 16.25
CA LEU A 34 -2.10 1.45 15.36
C LEU A 34 -1.43 2.22 14.21
N GLU A 35 -0.46 3.08 14.51
CA GLU A 35 0.29 3.82 13.50
C GLU A 35 1.02 2.89 12.54
N ALA A 36 1.60 1.79 13.04
CA ALA A 36 2.28 0.80 12.21
C ALA A 36 1.32 0.11 11.24
N ILE A 37 0.12 -0.27 11.70
CA ILE A 37 -0.93 -0.87 10.86
C ILE A 37 -1.40 0.11 9.79
N GLU A 38 -1.64 1.38 10.15
CA GLU A 38 -2.03 2.40 9.19
C GLU A 38 -0.95 2.62 8.13
N GLN A 39 0.30 2.76 8.56
CA GLN A 39 1.42 2.98 7.65
C GLN A 39 1.59 1.79 6.71
N GLN A 40 1.46 0.56 7.22
CA GLN A 40 1.57 -0.63 6.41
C GLN A 40 0.39 -0.78 5.43
N THR A 41 -0.81 -0.37 5.83
CA THR A 41 -1.99 -0.32 4.95
C THR A 41 -1.75 0.63 3.79
N ARG A 42 -1.34 1.87 4.07
CA ARG A 42 -0.99 2.87 3.03
C ARG A 42 0.10 2.35 2.09
N ASN A 43 1.12 1.68 2.64
CA ASN A 43 2.18 1.09 1.83
C ASN A 43 1.65 -0.04 0.93
N ALA A 44 0.75 -0.87 1.43
CA ALA A 44 0.14 -1.96 0.66
C ALA A 44 -0.74 -1.41 -0.48
N GLU A 45 -1.52 -0.36 -0.23
CA GLU A 45 -2.32 0.33 -1.24
C GLU A 45 -1.45 0.92 -2.34
N LYS A 46 -0.39 1.65 -1.96
CA LYS A 46 0.58 2.20 -2.93
C LYS A 46 1.23 1.11 -3.78
N ARG A 47 1.63 -0.02 -3.17
CA ARG A 47 2.18 -1.16 -3.90
C ARG A 47 1.18 -1.74 -4.90
N LYS A 48 -0.08 -1.91 -4.51
CA LYS A 48 -1.14 -2.38 -5.42
C LYS A 48 -1.31 -1.44 -6.62
N GLN A 49 -1.37 -0.13 -6.36
CA GLN A 49 -1.49 0.87 -7.42
C GLN A 49 -0.29 0.84 -8.37
N PHE A 50 0.92 0.81 -7.83
CA PHE A 50 2.15 0.77 -8.63
C PHE A 50 2.19 -0.45 -9.57
N ILE A 51 1.78 -1.62 -9.09
CA ILE A 51 1.70 -2.84 -9.92
C ILE A 51 0.65 -2.67 -11.03
N ALA A 52 -0.53 -2.12 -10.69
CA ALA A 52 -1.58 -1.88 -11.67
C ALA A 52 -1.14 -0.89 -12.77
N ASP A 53 -0.49 0.20 -12.39
CA ASP A 53 0.05 1.19 -13.33
C ASP A 53 1.14 0.57 -14.23
N GLY A 54 2.01 -0.26 -13.66
CA GLY A 54 3.02 -1.00 -14.39
C GLY A 54 2.42 -1.97 -15.41
N GLN A 55 1.36 -2.70 -15.03
CA GLN A 55 0.62 -3.59 -15.93
C GLN A 55 -0.07 -2.81 -17.05
N ALA A 56 -0.72 -1.69 -16.73
CA ALA A 56 -1.37 -0.83 -17.72
C ALA A 56 -0.35 -0.27 -18.72
N SER A 57 0.79 0.22 -18.25
CA SER A 57 1.88 0.72 -19.10
C SER A 57 2.48 -0.39 -19.98
N HIS A 58 2.69 -1.58 -19.40
CA HIS A 58 3.14 -2.75 -20.16
C HIS A 58 2.16 -3.10 -21.27
N LEU A 59 0.86 -3.19 -20.96
CA LEU A 59 -0.19 -3.47 -21.93
C LEU A 59 -0.23 -2.42 -23.05
N LEU A 60 -0.15 -1.13 -22.72
CA LEU A 60 -0.10 -0.06 -23.73
C LEU A 60 1.11 -0.20 -24.67
N ARG A 61 2.26 -0.62 -24.14
CA ARG A 61 3.48 -0.83 -24.92
C ARG A 61 3.43 -2.11 -25.77
N THR A 62 2.92 -3.22 -25.23
CA THR A 62 2.90 -4.52 -25.90
C THR A 62 1.77 -4.67 -26.89
N LEU A 63 0.59 -4.13 -26.58
CA LEU A 63 -0.55 -4.21 -27.48
C LEU A 63 -0.35 -3.32 -28.71
N GLY A 64 0.64 -2.41 -28.68
CA GLY A 64 0.92 -1.49 -29.76
C GLY A 64 -0.34 -0.72 -30.11
N VAL A 65 -0.48 0.52 -29.66
CA VAL A 65 -1.43 1.42 -30.31
C VAL A 65 -0.91 1.70 -31.74
N CYS A 66 -1.04 0.70 -32.62
CA CYS A 66 -1.24 0.82 -34.04
C CYS A 66 -2.64 1.43 -34.22
N ARG A 67 -2.74 2.70 -33.88
CA ARG A 67 -3.71 3.59 -34.51
C ARG A 67 -2.99 4.82 -35.06
N ALA A 68 -1.82 4.58 -35.65
CA ALA A 68 -1.30 5.38 -36.73
C ALA A 68 -1.47 4.57 -38.01
N LEU A 69 -2.66 4.63 -38.62
CA LEU A 69 -2.88 4.46 -40.06
C LEU A 69 -4.26 5.08 -40.37
N PRO A 70 -4.43 5.74 -41.51
CA PRO A 70 -4.12 7.17 -41.62
C PRO A 70 -5.35 8.00 -41.99
N LEU A 71 -5.14 9.31 -41.95
CA LEU A 71 -5.92 10.30 -42.69
C LEU A 71 -6.27 9.80 -44.11
N LEU A 72 -7.46 10.19 -44.59
CA LEU A 72 -7.97 10.05 -45.97
C LEU A 72 -8.42 8.64 -46.41
N ARG A 73 -9.70 8.34 -46.18
CA ARG A 73 -10.50 7.60 -47.15
C ARG A 73 -11.68 8.48 -47.61
N ASN A 74 -11.35 9.48 -48.42
CA ASN A 74 -12.28 10.12 -49.35
C ASN A 74 -11.75 9.82 -50.75
N ALA A 75 -12.42 8.91 -51.47
CA ALA A 75 -12.48 8.76 -52.92
C ALA A 75 -13.55 7.72 -53.23
#